data_AF-A0A662T6V3-F1
#
_entry.id   AF-A0A662T6V3-F1
#
_cell.length_a   1.000
_cell.length_b   1.000
_cell.length_c   1.000
_cell.angle_alpha   90.00
_cell.angle_beta   90.00
_cell.angle_gamma   90.00
#
_symmetry.space_group_name_H-M   'P 1'
#
loop_
_entity.id
_entity.type
_entity.pdbx_description
1 polymer ?
#
loop_
_entity_poly.entity_id
_entity_poly.type
_entity_poly.pdbx_seq_one_letter_code
_entity_poly.pdbx_strand_id
1 'polypeptide(L)'
;MERIEYFKRFKDVARDIKKTVLKYVDAKVYVFGSIVRGDYSIGLSDIDIAIVSKDFKDRNIRLKIYDILLEKYFDSPIEFHLVTPDRWEKFLNFIGKDYIEI
;
A
#
# COMPACT_ATOMS: atom_id res chain seq x y z
N MET A 1 9.21 13.65 6.24
CA MET A 1 8.08 13.58 7.20
C MET A 1 8.53 12.65 8.31
N GLU A 2 8.35 13.02 9.58
CA GLU A 2 8.71 12.12 10.67
C GLU A 2 7.84 10.85 10.65
N ARG A 3 8.38 9.72 11.09
CA ARG A 3 7.66 8.43 11.09
C ARG A 3 6.28 8.54 11.72
N ILE A 4 6.17 9.19 12.88
CA ILE A 4 4.90 9.37 13.60
C ILE A 4 3.82 10.07 12.76
N GLU A 5 4.22 11.00 11.89
CA GLU A 5 3.31 11.78 11.07
C GLU A 5 2.71 10.93 9.94
N TYR A 6 3.47 9.97 9.39
CA TYR A 6 2.94 8.97 8.47
C TYR A 6 1.84 8.13 9.11
N PHE A 7 2.03 7.68 10.35
CA PHE A 7 1.02 6.90 11.07
C PHE A 7 -0.22 7.73 11.38
N LYS A 8 -0.07 8.99 11.79
CA LYS A 8 -1.22 9.88 12.03
C LYS A 8 -2.02 10.17 10.76
N ARG A 9 -1.35 10.25 9.61
CA ARG A 9 -1.94 10.66 8.32
C ARG A 9 -1.99 9.54 7.29
N PHE A 10 -1.95 8.28 7.72
CA PHE A 10 -1.80 7.14 6.82
C PHE A 10 -2.86 7.09 5.72
N LYS A 11 -4.11 7.51 6.02
CA LYS A 11 -5.19 7.59 5.03
C LYS A 11 -4.90 8.64 3.95
N ASP A 12 -4.35 9.79 4.31
CA ASP A 12 -4.02 10.85 3.35
C ASP A 12 -2.83 10.44 2.49
N VAL A 13 -1.83 9.80 3.11
CA VAL A 13 -0.67 9.23 2.41
C VAL A 13 -1.14 8.18 1.41
N ALA A 14 -2.01 7.25 1.81
CA ALA A 14 -2.57 6.23 0.93
C ALA A 14 -3.42 6.84 -0.21
N ARG A 15 -4.14 7.95 0.03
CA ARG A 15 -4.86 8.68 -1.02
C ARG A 15 -3.91 9.29 -2.05
N ASP A 16 -2.79 9.84 -1.61
CA ASP A 16 -1.77 10.37 -2.50
C ASP A 16 -1.11 9.25 -3.33
N ILE A 17 -0.83 8.10 -2.70
CA ILE A 17 -0.36 6.90 -3.40
C ILE A 17 -1.36 6.47 -4.48
N LYS A 18 -2.65 6.35 -4.14
CA LYS A 18 -3.71 6.04 -5.10
C LYS A 18 -3.73 7.01 -6.27
N LYS A 19 -3.68 8.32 -6.00
CA LYS A 19 -3.61 9.35 -7.05
C LYS A 19 -2.37 9.21 -7.93
N THR A 20 -1.23 8.82 -7.36
CA THR A 20 0.03 8.64 -8.09
C THR A 20 -0.05 7.41 -9.00
N VAL A 21 -0.50 6.27 -8.49
CA VAL A 21 -0.61 5.02 -9.23
C VAL A 21 -1.63 5.12 -10.38
N LEU A 22 -2.78 5.75 -10.14
CA LEU A 22 -3.85 5.89 -11.14
C LEU A 22 -3.46 6.69 -12.39
N LYS A 23 -2.32 7.40 -12.37
CA LYS A 23 -1.76 8.06 -13.57
C LYS A 23 -1.17 7.06 -14.57
N TYR A 24 -0.88 5.83 -14.14
CA TYR A 24 -0.14 4.86 -14.93
C TYR A 24 -0.90 3.55 -15.15
N VAL A 25 -1.72 3.12 -14.18
CA VAL A 25 -2.49 1.87 -14.23
C VAL A 25 -3.83 2.04 -13.51
N ASP A 26 -4.84 1.28 -13.94
CA ASP A 26 -6.09 1.16 -13.17
C ASP A 26 -5.84 0.26 -11.95
N ALA A 27 -6.02 0.80 -10.75
CA ALA A 27 -5.66 0.13 -9.51
C ALA A 27 -6.58 0.50 -8.35
N LYS A 28 -6.79 -0.47 -7.46
CA LYS A 28 -7.36 -0.26 -6.14
C LYS A 28 -6.27 -0.21 -5.09
N VAL A 29 -6.44 0.60 -4.05
CA VAL A 29 -5.45 0.77 -2.98
C VAL A 29 -6.10 0.49 -1.64
N TYR A 30 -5.43 -0.33 -0.85
CA TYR A 30 -5.89 -0.77 0.46
C TYR A 30 -4.80 -0.53 1.48
N VAL A 31 -5.17 -0.03 2.66
CA VAL A 31 -4.31 -0.08 3.84
C VAL A 31 -4.76 -1.28 4.67
N PHE A 32 -3.82 -2.07 5.16
CA PHE A 32 -4.12 -3.22 6.01
C PHE A 32 -3.08 -3.37 7.13
N GLY A 33 -3.11 -4.49 7.83
CA GLY A 33 -2.10 -4.81 8.82
C GLY A 33 -2.31 -4.09 10.16
N SER A 34 -1.22 -3.89 10.90
CA SER A 34 -1.29 -3.50 12.32
C SER A 34 -1.93 -2.13 12.54
N ILE A 35 -1.77 -1.21 11.59
CA ILE A 35 -2.38 0.13 11.66
C ILE A 35 -3.90 0.08 11.57
N VAL A 36 -4.46 -0.90 10.85
CA VAL A 36 -5.92 -1.08 10.75
C VAL A 36 -6.47 -1.83 11.95
N ARG A 37 -5.73 -2.83 12.47
CA ARG A 37 -6.12 -3.57 13.68
C ARG A 37 -5.98 -2.73 14.96
N GLY A 38 -5.17 -1.67 14.93
CA GLY A 38 -4.92 -0.78 16.07
C GLY A 38 -3.85 -1.30 17.04
N ASP A 39 -3.10 -2.34 16.66
CA ASP A 39 -2.05 -2.99 17.46
C ASP A 39 -0.63 -2.63 17.00
N TYR A 40 -0.47 -1.50 16.30
CA TYR A 40 0.82 -1.02 15.78
C TYR A 40 1.69 -0.36 16.87
N SER A 41 3.00 -0.43 16.68
CA SER A 41 4.01 0.24 17.51
C SER A 41 4.82 1.22 16.69
N ILE A 42 4.76 2.51 17.04
CA ILE A 42 5.54 3.55 16.37
C ILE A 42 7.04 3.26 16.54
N GLY A 43 7.75 3.08 15.43
CA GLY A 43 9.18 2.76 15.39
C GLY A 43 9.50 1.29 15.11
N LEU A 44 8.53 0.38 15.25
CA LEU A 44 8.70 -1.06 14.98
C LEU A 44 7.76 -1.58 13.89
N SER A 45 6.52 -1.08 13.83
CA SER A 45 5.55 -1.46 12.81
C SER A 45 5.68 -0.59 11.57
N ASP A 46 5.41 -1.15 10.39
CA ASP A 46 5.25 -0.43 9.12
C ASP A 46 3.74 -0.21 8.80
N ILE A 47 3.48 0.56 7.74
CA ILE A 47 2.17 0.83 7.16
C ILE A 47 2.04 -0.03 5.91
N ASP A 48 1.29 -1.13 6.02
CA ASP A 48 1.09 -2.07 4.92
C ASP A 48 0.08 -1.51 3.91
N ILE A 49 0.51 -1.32 2.66
CA ILE A 49 -0.32 -0.81 1.57
C ILE A 49 -0.35 -1.80 0.41
N ALA A 50 -1.53 -2.36 0.13
CA ALA A 50 -1.75 -3.17 -1.06
C ALA A 50 -2.25 -2.31 -2.21
N ILE A 51 -1.55 -2.42 -3.34
CA ILE A 51 -1.94 -1.81 -4.60
C ILE A 51 -2.32 -2.96 -5.53
N VAL A 52 -3.57 -2.99 -5.96
CA VAL A 52 -4.17 -4.13 -6.65
C VAL A 52 -4.54 -3.73 -8.06
N SER A 53 -3.87 -4.32 -9.05
CA SER A 53 -4.13 -4.06 -10.47
C SER A 53 -3.95 -5.32 -11.31
N LYS A 54 -4.78 -5.47 -12.35
CA LYS A 54 -4.62 -6.56 -13.34
C LYS A 54 -3.33 -6.38 -14.15
N ASP A 55 -2.86 -5.14 -14.30
CA ASP A 55 -1.69 -4.80 -15.11
C ASP A 55 -0.38 -5.31 -14.47
N PHE A 56 -0.40 -5.61 -13.16
CA PHE A 56 0.74 -6.20 -12.45
C PHE A 56 1.03 -7.66 -12.80
N LYS A 57 0.26 -8.26 -13.72
CA LYS A 57 0.67 -9.47 -14.44
C LYS A 57 1.91 -9.22 -15.30
N ASP A 58 2.06 -8.01 -15.84
CA ASP A 58 3.29 -7.56 -16.48
C ASP A 58 4.29 -7.11 -15.42
N ARG A 59 5.42 -7.81 -15.36
CA ARG A 59 6.50 -7.53 -14.41
C ARG A 59 7.11 -6.14 -14.63
N ASN A 60 7.22 -5.67 -15.86
CA ASN A 60 7.83 -4.38 -16.16
C ASN A 60 6.94 -3.22 -15.69
N ILE A 61 5.62 -3.35 -15.88
CA ILE A 61 4.66 -2.38 -15.32
C ILE A 61 4.76 -2.36 -13.80
N ARG A 62 4.75 -3.54 -13.16
CA ARG A 62 4.85 -3.65 -11.70
C ARG A 62 6.14 -3.01 -11.16
N LEU A 63 7.29 -3.29 -11.77
CA LEU A 63 8.58 -2.69 -11.36
C LEU A 63 8.59 -1.18 -11.55
N LYS A 64 8.08 -0.69 -12.69
CA LYS A 64 7.96 0.76 -12.94
C LYS A 64 7.15 1.48 -11.87
N ILE A 65 6.00 0.93 -11.46
CA ILE A 65 5.20 1.52 -10.39
C ILE A 65 5.94 1.46 -9.06
N TYR A 66 6.62 0.35 -8.77
CA TYR A 66 7.42 0.21 -7.56
C TYR A 66 8.52 1.28 -7.48
N ASP A 67 9.25 1.50 -8.57
CA ASP A 67 10.31 2.52 -8.65
C ASP A 67 9.75 3.93 -8.40
N ILE A 68 8.62 4.28 -9.04
CA ILE A 68 7.94 5.58 -8.83
C ILE A 68 7.55 5.79 -7.36
N LEU A 69 7.07 4.74 -6.70
CA LEU A 69 6.69 4.81 -5.29
C LEU A 69 7.92 4.95 -4.40
N LEU A 70 8.97 4.18 -4.66
CA LEU A 70 10.21 4.27 -3.90
C LEU A 70 10.88 5.64 -4.07
N GLU A 71 10.94 6.21 -5.26
CA GLU A 71 11.50 7.56 -5.46
C GLU A 71 10.82 8.61 -4.56
N LYS A 72 9.52 8.46 -4.31
CA LYS A 72 8.74 9.39 -3.47
C LYS A 72 8.75 9.03 -1.98
N TYR A 73 8.85 7.74 -1.65
CA TYR A 73 8.57 7.19 -0.33
C TYR A 73 9.72 6.32 0.23
N PHE A 74 10.93 6.43 -0.32
CA PHE A 74 12.08 5.60 0.03
C PHE A 74 12.36 5.51 1.54
N ASP A 75 12.31 6.65 2.23
CA ASP A 75 12.60 6.77 3.66
C ASP A 75 11.31 6.86 4.51
N SER A 76 10.24 6.22 4.04
CA SER A 76 8.95 6.20 4.72
C SER A 76 8.69 4.84 5.38
N PRO A 77 7.83 4.78 6.42
CA PRO A 77 7.47 3.53 7.08
C PRO A 77 6.42 2.74 6.29
N ILE A 78 6.53 2.67 4.97
CA ILE A 78 5.48 2.11 4.10
C ILE A 78 6.00 0.84 3.46
N GLU A 79 5.28 -0.26 3.67
CA GLU A 79 5.49 -1.51 2.95
C GLU A 79 4.51 -1.60 1.78
N PHE A 80 5.04 -1.63 0.56
CA PHE A 80 4.23 -1.69 -0.65
C PHE A 80 4.04 -3.12 -1.15
N HIS A 81 2.79 -3.56 -1.27
CA HIS A 81 2.42 -4.83 -1.87
C HIS A 81 1.73 -4.60 -3.21
N LEU A 82 2.48 -4.67 -4.31
CA LEU A 82 1.92 -4.58 -5.66
C LEU A 82 1.50 -5.96 -6.15
N VAL A 83 0.19 -6.22 -6.15
CA VAL A 83 -0.37 -7.55 -6.38
C VAL A 83 -1.48 -7.56 -7.42
N THR A 84 -1.66 -8.71 -8.06
CA THR A 84 -2.81 -8.94 -8.93
C THR A 84 -4.07 -9.21 -8.11
N PRO A 85 -5.29 -9.02 -8.66
CA PRO A 85 -6.52 -9.28 -7.93
C PRO A 85 -6.63 -10.69 -7.34
N ASP A 86 -6.18 -11.71 -8.09
CA ASP A 86 -6.18 -13.11 -7.63
C ASP A 86 -5.25 -13.35 -6.43
N ARG A 87 -4.14 -12.60 -6.35
CA ARG A 87 -3.24 -12.64 -5.20
C ARG A 87 -3.84 -11.89 -4.02
N TRP A 88 -4.49 -10.75 -4.27
CA TRP A 88 -5.17 -10.00 -3.22
C TRP A 88 -6.29 -10.80 -2.56
N GLU A 89 -7.13 -11.49 -3.35
CA GLU A 89 -8.16 -12.39 -2.81
C GLU A 89 -7.58 -13.48 -1.90
N LYS A 90 -6.41 -14.03 -2.25
CA LYS A 90 -5.71 -14.99 -1.37
C LYS A 90 -5.23 -14.34 -0.08
N PHE A 91 -4.73 -13.09 -0.12
CA PHE A 91 -4.37 -12.34 1.08
C PHE A 91 -5.57 -12.11 1.99
N LEU A 92 -6.74 -11.77 1.43
CA LEU A 92 -7.98 -11.57 2.20
C LEU A 92 -8.38 -12.80 3.01
N ASN A 93 -8.04 -14.02 2.57
CA ASN A 93 -8.28 -15.23 3.35
C ASN A 93 -7.49 -15.30 4.66
N PHE A 94 -6.36 -14.58 4.75
CA PHE A 94 -5.53 -14.52 5.97
C PHE A 94 -5.89 -13.32 6.86
N ILE A 95 -6.16 -12.16 6.25
CA ILE A 95 -6.40 -10.90 7.01
C ILE A 95 -7.89 -10.61 7.24
N GLY A 96 -8.79 -11.39 6.64
CA GLY A 96 -10.24 -11.19 6.77
C GLY A 96 -10.68 -9.80 6.32
N LYS A 97 -11.30 -9.04 7.23
CA LYS A 97 -11.82 -7.69 6.99
C LYS A 97 -10.91 -6.58 7.55
N ASP A 98 -9.67 -6.92 7.93
CA ASP A 98 -8.73 -5.98 8.55
C ASP A 98 -8.00 -5.12 7.50
N TYR A 99 -8.80 -4.45 6.66
CA TYR A 99 -8.32 -3.54 5.64
C TYR A 99 -9.28 -2.36 5.43
N ILE A 100 -8.75 -1.28 4.88
CA ILE A 100 -9.50 -0.08 4.49
C ILE A 100 -9.23 0.16 3.01
N GLU A 101 -10.26 0.18 2.17
CA GLU A 101 -10.17 0.67 0.79
C GLU A 101 -10.13 2.21 0.79
N ILE A 102 -9.20 2.77 0.02
CA ILE A 102 -8.90 4.21 -0.02
C ILE A 102 -9.62 4.91 -1.16
#